data_AF-A0A4R0QVU3-F1
#
_entry.id   AF-A0A4R0QVU3-F1
#
_cell.length_a   1.000
_cell.length_b   1.000
_cell.length_c   1.000
_cell.angle_alpha   90.00
_cell.angle_beta   90.00
_cell.angle_gamma   90.00
#
_symmetry.space_group_name_H-M   'P 1'
#
loop_
_entity.id
_entity.type
_entity.pdbx_description
1 polymer ?
#
loop_
_entity_poly.entity_id
_entity_poly.type
_entity_poly.pdbx_seq_one_letter_code
_entity_poly.pdbx_strand_id
1 'polypeptide(L)'
;MSAGDAQTHDHHHHTAAGNIGMAFFLNLSFTLVEFVGGWLTGSTAILADAVHDLGDSFAFGQAWYFERLSLAGQSERYSYGYRRFSLVGALLSALILTGGSVFVLVQAVPRLVDPGTPDASGMVVLALIGVGVNLLAMLRIGKTEGMNARLVTLHLLEDVLGWAAVLVVAVVLMFWDIPVLDPLLAVAITLVILFGALRNLRSMLPVFLQAVPEGVSLEAVVRDAEGLEGVRAVHSAHIWSQDGRQKVFTAHLELERELDACAYTELKRRIAGLVRRHGIEHSTVEIEYPGEVCRITEEKKEEEP
;
A
#
# COMPACT_ATOMS: atom_id res chain seq x y z
N MET A 1 -24.39 46.75 -10.44
CA MET A 1 -25.04 46.27 -9.20
C MET A 1 -25.79 45.01 -9.59
N SER A 2 -25.44 43.78 -9.20
CA SER A 2 -24.82 43.29 -7.97
C SER A 2 -23.71 42.28 -8.29
N ALA A 3 -22.60 42.37 -7.55
CA ALA A 3 -21.64 41.29 -7.40
C ALA A 3 -22.26 40.17 -6.55
N GLY A 4 -21.87 38.94 -6.83
CA GLY A 4 -22.06 37.78 -5.95
C GLY A 4 -20.69 37.13 -5.78
N ASP A 5 -20.15 37.25 -4.58
CA ASP A 5 -18.85 36.70 -4.18
C ASP A 5 -18.83 35.17 -4.31
N ALA A 6 -17.83 34.66 -5.03
CA ALA A 6 -17.39 33.28 -4.93
C ALA A 6 -16.14 33.23 -4.06
N GLN A 7 -16.33 33.16 -2.74
CA GLN A 7 -15.29 32.64 -1.84
C GLN A 7 -15.30 31.12 -1.95
N THR A 8 -14.24 30.53 -2.52
CA THR A 8 -14.00 29.09 -2.44
C THR A 8 -12.62 28.84 -1.84
N HIS A 9 -12.62 27.97 -0.84
CA HIS A 9 -11.55 27.70 0.11
C HIS A 9 -10.41 26.89 -0.54
N ASP A 10 -9.22 27.48 -0.69
CA ASP A 10 -8.08 26.84 -1.36
C ASP A 10 -6.80 26.80 -0.48
N HIS A 11 -6.96 26.58 0.83
CA HIS A 11 -5.86 26.63 1.81
C HIS A 11 -5.56 25.34 2.58
N HIS A 12 -6.24 24.22 2.28
CA HIS A 12 -6.04 22.96 3.00
C HIS A 12 -5.14 21.93 2.29
N HIS A 13 -4.90 22.05 0.97
CA HIS A 13 -4.15 21.02 0.23
C HIS A 13 -2.64 21.28 0.15
N HIS A 14 -2.19 22.53 0.23
CA HIS A 14 -0.75 22.86 0.20
C HIS A 14 0.01 22.43 1.46
N THR A 15 -0.68 22.27 2.60
CA THR A 15 -0.07 21.89 3.88
C THR A 15 0.18 20.38 4.00
N ALA A 16 -0.68 19.53 3.43
CA ALA A 16 -0.56 18.08 3.53
C ALA A 16 0.71 17.53 2.85
N ALA A 17 0.98 17.92 1.60
CA ALA A 17 2.16 17.46 0.87
C ALA A 17 3.49 18.01 1.43
N GLY A 18 3.47 19.21 2.04
CA GLY A 18 4.62 19.76 2.75
C GLY A 18 4.97 18.96 4.01
N ASN A 19 3.94 18.54 4.76
CA ASN A 19 4.10 17.77 5.99
C ASN A 19 4.63 16.35 5.73
N ILE A 20 4.16 15.67 4.68
CA ILE A 20 4.65 14.32 4.31
C ILE A 20 6.11 14.38 3.85
N GLY A 21 6.49 15.41 3.08
CA GLY A 21 7.87 15.59 2.65
C GLY A 21 8.83 15.82 3.83
N MET A 22 8.43 16.65 4.80
CA MET A 22 9.22 16.85 6.02
C MET A 22 9.36 15.54 6.83
N ALA A 23 8.27 14.79 7.00
CA ALA A 23 8.29 13.50 7.69
C ALA A 23 9.24 12.51 7.01
N PHE A 24 9.20 12.42 5.67
CA PHE A 24 10.13 11.61 4.89
C PHE A 24 11.60 11.95 5.17
N PHE A 25 11.99 13.23 5.05
CA PHE A 25 13.39 13.62 5.25
C PHE A 25 13.85 13.45 6.69
N LEU A 26 12.96 13.67 7.67
CA LEU A 26 13.26 13.47 9.08
C LEU A 26 13.48 11.99 9.37
N ASN A 27 12.56 11.12 8.93
CA ASN A 27 12.66 9.68 9.10
C ASN A 27 13.93 9.14 8.43
N LEU A 28 14.15 9.48 7.15
CA LEU A 28 15.31 9.03 6.40
C LEU A 28 16.62 9.47 7.05
N SER A 29 16.68 10.70 7.57
CA SER A 29 17.87 11.19 8.28
C SER A 29 18.11 10.41 9.58
N PHE A 30 17.04 10.09 10.31
CA PHE A 30 17.12 9.30 11.52
C PHE A 30 17.54 7.85 11.22
N THR A 31 16.97 7.23 10.19
CA THR A 31 17.39 5.91 9.67
C THR A 31 18.89 5.84 9.39
N LEU A 32 19.48 6.89 8.81
CA LEU A 32 20.94 6.93 8.59
C LEU A 32 21.72 6.98 9.91
N VAL A 33 21.23 7.75 10.89
CA VAL A 33 21.81 7.79 12.24
C VAL A 33 21.72 6.42 12.92
N GLU A 34 20.62 5.70 12.75
CA GLU A 34 20.42 4.36 13.29
C GLU A 34 21.34 3.32 12.64
N PHE A 35 21.49 3.33 11.31
CA PHE A 35 22.44 2.43 10.64
C PHE A 35 23.87 2.65 11.13
N VAL A 36 24.28 3.92 11.21
CA VAL A 36 25.61 4.28 11.73
C VAL A 36 25.71 3.91 13.22
N GLY A 37 24.68 4.19 13.99
CA GLY A 37 24.60 3.89 15.42
C GLY A 37 24.64 2.40 15.74
N GLY A 38 23.87 1.58 15.03
CA GLY A 38 23.87 0.13 15.12
C GLY A 38 25.23 -0.47 14.72
N TRP A 39 25.88 0.09 13.71
CA TRP A 39 27.24 -0.31 13.35
C TRP A 39 28.28 0.06 14.42
N LEU A 40 28.27 1.31 14.90
CA LEU A 40 29.22 1.80 15.91
C LEU A 40 29.05 1.10 17.26
N THR A 41 27.81 0.83 17.67
CA THR A 41 27.51 0.10 18.91
C THR A 41 27.65 -1.41 18.76
N GLY A 42 27.71 -1.91 17.52
CA GLY A 42 27.64 -3.34 17.23
C GLY A 42 26.29 -3.97 17.58
N SER A 43 25.23 -3.19 17.82
CA SER A 43 23.89 -3.69 18.17
C SER A 43 23.14 -4.16 16.94
N THR A 44 22.74 -5.44 16.94
CA THR A 44 21.83 -5.99 15.94
C THR A 44 20.39 -5.55 16.13
N ALA A 45 19.98 -5.19 17.36
CA ALA A 45 18.63 -4.68 17.62
C ALA A 45 18.44 -3.30 16.99
N ILE A 46 19.41 -2.40 17.12
CA ILE A 46 19.37 -1.08 16.46
C ILE A 46 19.42 -1.22 14.92
N LEU A 47 20.16 -2.20 14.40
CA LEU A 47 20.13 -2.48 12.95
C LEU A 47 18.77 -3.02 12.47
N ALA A 48 18.05 -3.78 13.31
CA ALA A 48 16.69 -4.24 13.00
C ALA A 48 15.72 -3.07 12.88
N ASP A 49 15.79 -2.13 13.83
CA ASP A 49 15.00 -0.89 13.84
C ASP A 49 15.35 0.00 12.63
N ALA A 50 16.63 0.17 12.31
CA ALA A 50 17.06 0.92 11.12
C ALA A 50 16.47 0.35 9.81
N VAL A 51 16.31 -0.97 9.72
CA VAL A 51 15.65 -1.61 8.56
C VAL A 51 14.15 -1.33 8.54
N HIS A 52 13.48 -1.31 9.70
CA HIS A 52 12.09 -0.90 9.83
C HIS A 52 11.89 0.50 9.28
N ASP A 53 12.62 1.46 9.85
CA ASP A 53 12.54 2.89 9.54
C ASP A 53 12.95 3.19 8.10
N LEU A 54 13.81 2.38 7.49
CA LEU A 54 14.11 2.47 6.06
C LEU A 54 12.90 2.13 5.20
N GLY A 55 12.14 1.10 5.58
CA GLY A 55 10.88 0.75 4.91
C GLY A 55 9.85 1.86 5.03
N ASP A 56 9.71 2.46 6.21
CA ASP A 56 8.77 3.57 6.44
C ASP A 56 9.21 4.85 5.72
N SER A 57 10.51 5.11 5.67
CA SER A 57 11.06 6.17 4.83
C SER A 57 10.68 5.98 3.36
N PHE A 58 10.78 4.76 2.83
CA PHE A 58 10.32 4.48 1.47
C PHE A 58 8.81 4.66 1.31
N ALA A 59 8.01 4.22 2.29
CA ALA A 59 6.57 4.37 2.30
C ALA A 59 6.12 5.85 2.35
N PHE A 60 6.80 6.70 3.13
CA PHE A 60 6.54 8.14 3.16
C PHE A 60 7.05 8.83 1.89
N GLY A 61 8.22 8.45 1.38
CA GLY A 61 8.80 9.00 0.17
C GLY A 61 7.93 8.75 -1.06
N GLN A 62 7.43 7.51 -1.22
CA GLN A 62 6.51 7.17 -2.30
C GLN A 62 5.15 7.86 -2.12
N ALA A 63 4.64 7.98 -0.88
CA ALA A 63 3.38 8.68 -0.63
C ALA A 63 3.53 10.15 -1.04
N TRP A 64 4.62 10.82 -0.62
CA TRP A 64 4.93 12.18 -1.02
C TRP A 64 5.07 12.36 -2.55
N TYR A 65 5.79 11.44 -3.20
CA TYR A 65 6.02 11.51 -4.64
C TYR A 65 4.75 11.20 -5.45
N PHE A 66 4.00 10.16 -5.09
CA PHE A 66 2.80 9.75 -5.80
C PHE A 66 1.58 10.59 -5.45
N GLU A 67 1.49 11.21 -4.28
CA GLU A 67 0.49 12.26 -4.01
C GLU A 67 0.65 13.36 -5.05
N ARG A 68 1.88 13.85 -5.26
CA ARG A 68 2.20 14.87 -6.28
C ARG A 68 1.95 14.37 -7.71
N LEU A 69 2.27 13.10 -8.00
CA LEU A 69 2.06 12.52 -9.33
C LEU A 69 0.60 12.18 -9.61
N SER A 70 -0.21 11.87 -8.59
CA SER A 70 -1.64 11.58 -8.74
C SER A 70 -2.47 12.82 -9.05
N LEU A 71 -1.96 14.01 -8.71
CA LEU A 71 -2.49 15.30 -9.14
C LEU A 71 -2.18 15.60 -10.62
N ALA A 72 -1.13 14.97 -11.18
CA ALA A 72 -0.92 14.97 -12.62
C ALA A 72 -1.92 13.98 -13.21
N GLY A 73 -2.93 14.49 -13.91
CA GLY A 73 -3.97 13.67 -14.54
C GLY A 73 -3.44 12.67 -15.59
N GLN A 74 -4.35 12.16 -16.41
CA GLN A 74 -3.99 11.24 -17.49
C GLN A 74 -2.97 11.88 -18.45
N SER A 75 -2.06 11.08 -19.00
CA SER A 75 -1.14 11.49 -20.06
C SER A 75 -1.30 10.59 -21.28
N GLU A 76 -0.82 11.03 -22.45
CA GLU A 76 -0.85 10.20 -23.68
C GLU A 76 -0.13 8.86 -23.50
N ARG A 77 0.89 8.81 -22.63
CA ARG A 77 1.65 7.60 -22.32
C ARG A 77 0.96 6.71 -21.27
N TYR A 78 0.25 7.30 -20.30
CA TYR A 78 -0.45 6.60 -19.23
C TYR A 78 -1.93 6.98 -19.24
N SER A 79 -2.71 6.29 -20.06
CA SER A 79 -4.13 6.59 -20.30
C SER A 79 -5.03 6.40 -19.09
N TYR A 80 -4.70 5.45 -18.21
CA TYR A 80 -5.36 5.29 -16.89
C TYR A 80 -4.76 6.18 -15.79
N GLY A 81 -3.79 7.04 -16.15
CA GLY A 81 -3.02 7.85 -15.21
C GLY A 81 -1.99 7.05 -14.42
N TYR A 82 -1.49 7.64 -13.34
CA TYR A 82 -0.34 7.15 -12.57
C TYR A 82 -0.72 6.26 -11.37
N ARG A 83 -1.97 5.80 -11.27
CA ARG A 83 -2.49 5.10 -10.08
C ARG A 83 -1.72 3.83 -9.73
N ARG A 84 -1.33 3.05 -10.73
CA ARG A 84 -0.54 1.82 -10.58
C ARG A 84 0.87 2.05 -10.05
N PHE A 85 1.40 3.28 -10.09
CA PHE A 85 2.71 3.56 -9.51
C PHE A 85 2.70 3.40 -7.98
N SER A 86 1.56 3.66 -7.31
CA SER A 86 1.42 3.40 -5.88
C SER A 86 1.67 1.92 -5.53
N LEU A 87 1.20 0.99 -6.37
CA LEU A 87 1.46 -0.46 -6.22
C LEU A 87 2.93 -0.80 -6.41
N VAL A 88 3.60 -0.18 -7.39
CA VAL A 88 5.04 -0.37 -7.63
C VAL A 88 5.85 0.09 -6.43
N GLY A 89 5.53 1.25 -5.86
CA GLY A 89 6.18 1.71 -4.63
C GLY A 89 5.97 0.72 -3.48
N ALA A 90 4.73 0.29 -3.27
CA ALA A 90 4.41 -0.62 -2.18
C ALA A 90 5.12 -1.98 -2.32
N LEU A 91 5.29 -2.46 -3.57
CA LEU A 91 6.13 -3.63 -3.88
C LEU A 91 7.61 -3.37 -3.56
N LEU A 92 8.17 -2.23 -3.97
CA LEU A 92 9.56 -1.88 -3.66
C LEU A 92 9.80 -1.80 -2.14
N SER A 93 8.87 -1.20 -1.40
CA SER A 93 8.92 -1.11 0.07
C SER A 93 8.90 -2.51 0.70
N ALA A 94 8.03 -3.41 0.22
CA ALA A 94 7.98 -4.79 0.69
C ALA A 94 9.29 -5.56 0.39
N LEU A 95 9.90 -5.33 -0.78
CA LEU A 95 11.18 -5.95 -1.13
C LEU A 95 12.33 -5.44 -0.27
N ILE A 96 12.39 -4.13 0.00
CA ILE A 96 13.40 -3.52 0.88
C ILE A 96 13.27 -4.09 2.29
N LEU A 97 12.06 -4.11 2.86
CA LEU A 97 11.82 -4.67 4.19
C LEU A 97 12.14 -6.16 4.25
N THR A 98 11.76 -6.94 3.24
CA THR A 98 12.07 -8.38 3.19
C THR A 98 13.58 -8.62 3.09
N GLY A 99 14.27 -7.94 2.18
CA GLY A 99 15.71 -8.06 2.00
C GLY A 99 16.51 -7.58 3.21
N GLY A 100 16.13 -6.43 3.79
CA GLY A 100 16.70 -5.89 5.01
C GLY A 100 16.46 -6.81 6.21
N SER A 101 15.27 -7.39 6.34
CA SER A 101 14.96 -8.37 7.39
C SER A 101 15.82 -9.62 7.27
N VAL A 102 15.98 -10.16 6.06
CA VAL A 102 16.88 -11.30 5.82
C VAL A 102 18.32 -10.93 6.17
N PHE A 103 18.78 -9.73 5.80
CA PHE A 103 20.11 -9.23 6.16
C PHE A 103 20.32 -9.17 7.68
N VAL A 104 19.36 -8.63 8.43
CA VAL A 104 19.44 -8.57 9.90
C VAL A 104 19.42 -9.97 10.50
N LEU A 105 18.55 -10.88 10.04
CA LEU A 105 18.52 -12.26 10.52
C LEU A 105 19.84 -13.01 10.26
N VAL A 106 20.46 -12.82 9.10
CA VAL A 106 21.78 -13.39 8.78
C VAL A 106 22.85 -12.93 9.77
N GLN A 107 22.76 -11.71 10.30
CA GLN A 107 23.69 -11.21 11.32
C GLN A 107 23.30 -11.58 12.75
N ALA A 108 22.01 -11.55 13.08
CA ALA A 108 21.53 -11.74 14.45
C ALA A 108 21.47 -13.22 14.86
N VAL A 109 21.11 -14.13 13.95
CA VAL A 109 20.96 -15.56 14.28
C VAL A 109 22.28 -16.20 14.74
N PRO A 110 23.43 -16.01 14.06
CA PRO A 110 24.71 -16.53 14.56
C PRO A 110 25.09 -15.97 15.94
N ARG A 111 24.74 -14.70 16.21
CA ARG A 111 25.00 -14.04 17.49
C ARG A 111 24.14 -14.56 18.65
N LEU A 112 23.14 -15.40 18.39
CA LEU A 112 22.43 -16.13 19.45
C LEU A 112 23.31 -17.22 20.09
N VAL A 113 24.25 -17.78 19.32
CA VAL A 113 25.16 -18.84 19.77
C VAL A 113 26.48 -18.28 20.26
N ASP A 114 27.03 -17.29 19.53
CA ASP A 114 28.26 -16.59 19.89
C ASP A 114 27.98 -15.08 19.98
N PRO A 115 27.46 -14.60 21.13
CA PRO A 115 27.08 -13.21 21.27
C PRO A 115 28.31 -12.30 21.32
N GLY A 116 28.35 -11.31 20.43
CA GLY A 116 29.26 -10.18 20.57
C GLY A 116 28.86 -9.30 21.76
N THR A 117 29.76 -8.45 22.23
CA THR A 117 29.47 -7.47 23.29
C THR A 117 29.09 -6.12 22.66
N PRO A 118 27.79 -5.77 22.53
CA PRO A 118 27.42 -4.46 22.03
C PRO A 118 27.77 -3.36 23.05
N ASP A 119 28.01 -2.15 22.57
CA ASP A 119 28.19 -0.97 23.41
C ASP A 119 26.85 -0.54 24.00
N ALA A 120 26.55 -1.08 25.19
CA ALA A 120 25.33 -0.79 25.93
C ALA A 120 25.17 0.72 26.24
N SER A 121 26.28 1.46 26.44
CA SER A 121 26.19 2.90 26.72
C SER A 121 25.74 3.68 25.50
N GLY A 122 26.31 3.36 24.33
CA GLY A 122 25.87 3.92 23.05
C GLY A 122 24.42 3.54 22.71
N MET A 123 24.00 2.30 23.00
CA MET A 123 22.62 1.87 22.82
C MET A 123 21.63 2.68 23.67
N VAL A 124 21.94 2.93 24.95
CA VAL A 124 21.07 3.76 25.82
C VAL A 124 20.93 5.17 25.25
N VAL A 125 22.02 5.80 24.81
CA VAL A 125 21.97 7.15 24.24
C VAL A 125 21.08 7.20 23.00
N LEU A 126 21.27 6.27 22.07
CA LEU A 126 20.45 6.19 20.86
C LEU A 126 18.98 5.92 21.19
N ALA A 127 18.70 5.00 22.13
CA ALA A 127 17.34 4.67 22.51
C ALA A 127 16.60 5.80 23.20
N LEU A 128 17.28 6.60 24.02
CA LEU A 128 16.70 7.81 24.60
C LEU A 128 16.38 8.85 23.52
N ILE A 129 17.23 8.99 22.50
CA ILE A 129 16.97 9.88 21.36
C ILE A 129 15.75 9.36 20.58
N GLY A 130 15.71 8.08 20.22
CA GLY A 130 14.62 7.47 19.47
C GLY A 130 13.27 7.57 20.18
N VAL A 131 13.21 7.15 21.45
CA VAL A 131 12.00 7.32 22.28
C VAL A 131 11.59 8.79 22.35
N GLY A 132 12.54 9.70 22.58
CA GLY A 132 12.27 11.14 22.71
C GLY A 132 11.71 11.76 21.43
N VAL A 133 12.30 11.45 20.27
CA VAL A 133 11.88 11.96 18.97
C VAL A 133 10.49 11.44 18.62
N ASN A 134 10.27 10.12 18.72
CA ASN A 134 9.00 9.51 18.37
C ASN A 134 7.86 9.91 19.32
N LEU A 135 8.14 10.02 20.62
CA LEU A 135 7.16 10.52 21.59
C LEU A 135 6.79 11.98 21.32
N LEU A 136 7.76 12.85 21.01
CA LEU A 136 7.49 14.25 20.69
C LEU A 136 6.67 14.38 19.39
N ALA A 137 7.00 13.60 18.36
CA ALA A 137 6.24 13.54 17.12
C ALA A 137 4.79 13.09 17.38
N MET A 138 4.62 12.03 18.18
CA MET A 138 3.31 11.48 18.55
C MET A 138 2.45 12.51 19.31
N LEU A 139 3.02 13.22 20.29
CA LEU A 139 2.32 14.25 21.05
C LEU A 139 1.94 15.48 20.21
N ARG A 140 2.70 15.78 19.16
CA ARG A 140 2.37 16.86 18.21
C ARG A 140 1.25 16.43 17.27
N ILE A 141 1.32 15.23 16.71
CA ILE A 141 0.37 14.72 15.72
C ILE A 141 -0.95 14.33 16.36
N GLY A 142 -0.95 13.79 17.58
CA GLY A 142 -2.15 13.40 18.33
C GLY A 142 -3.10 14.56 18.67
N LYS A 143 -2.67 15.81 18.49
CA LYS A 143 -3.53 17.00 18.58
C LYS A 143 -4.34 17.28 17.32
N THR A 144 -4.09 16.52 16.25
CA THR A 144 -4.73 16.69 14.93
C THR A 144 -5.84 15.67 14.78
N GLU A 145 -7.05 16.12 14.42
CA GLU A 145 -8.18 15.23 14.20
C GLU A 145 -8.15 14.62 12.80
N GLY A 146 -8.50 13.33 12.70
CA GLY A 146 -8.65 12.62 11.41
C GLY A 146 -8.14 11.19 11.43
N MET A 147 -8.68 10.37 10.51
CA MET A 147 -8.31 8.96 10.37
C MET A 147 -6.83 8.77 10.03
N ASN A 148 -6.27 9.66 9.21
CA ASN A 148 -4.84 9.63 8.85
C ASN A 148 -3.95 9.95 10.06
N ALA A 149 -4.34 10.92 10.90
CA ALA A 149 -3.60 11.25 12.12
C ALA A 149 -3.59 10.08 13.11
N ARG A 150 -4.70 9.34 13.22
CA ARG A 150 -4.78 8.13 14.04
C ARG A 150 -3.84 7.03 13.54
N LEU A 151 -3.78 6.80 12.23
CA LEU A 151 -2.87 5.81 11.63
C LEU A 151 -1.40 6.16 11.88
N VAL A 152 -1.01 7.42 11.66
CA VAL A 152 0.36 7.88 11.93
C VAL A 152 0.69 7.81 13.43
N THR A 153 -0.26 8.10 14.32
CA THR A 153 -0.06 8.00 15.77
C THR A 153 0.15 6.56 16.23
N LEU A 154 -0.55 5.60 15.63
CA LEU A 154 -0.35 4.16 15.91
C LEU A 154 1.03 3.70 15.48
N HIS A 155 1.51 4.15 14.31
CA HIS A 155 2.85 3.84 13.85
C HIS A 155 3.93 4.43 14.77
N LEU A 156 3.83 5.71 15.15
CA LEU A 156 4.77 6.32 16.10
C LEU A 156 4.76 5.63 17.48
N LEU A 157 3.64 5.02 17.87
CA LEU A 157 3.57 4.19 19.07
C LEU A 157 4.37 2.89 18.90
N GLU A 158 4.32 2.26 17.73
CA GLU A 158 5.15 1.09 17.40
C GLU A 158 6.63 1.44 17.53
N ASP A 159 7.06 2.58 16.98
CA ASP A 159 8.47 3.04 17.07
C ASP A 159 8.87 3.33 18.53
N VAL A 160 8.00 3.98 19.30
CA VAL A 160 8.25 4.21 20.74
C VAL A 160 8.40 2.89 21.49
N LEU A 161 7.57 1.88 21.17
CA LEU A 161 7.67 0.56 21.80
C LEU A 161 8.94 -0.19 21.38
N GLY A 162 9.34 -0.11 20.12
CA GLY A 162 10.59 -0.65 19.59
C GLY A 162 11.80 -0.07 20.33
N TRP A 163 11.91 1.26 20.33
CA TRP A 163 12.98 1.97 21.02
C TRP A 163 12.95 1.78 22.55
N ALA A 164 11.78 1.66 23.16
CA ALA A 164 11.66 1.33 24.58
C ALA A 164 12.19 -0.09 24.87
N ALA A 165 11.93 -1.07 23.99
CA ALA A 165 12.48 -2.41 24.14
C ALA A 165 14.02 -2.41 24.02
N VAL A 166 14.57 -1.66 23.06
CA VAL A 166 16.02 -1.46 22.93
C VAL A 166 16.59 -0.80 24.18
N LEU A 167 15.95 0.24 24.72
CA LEU A 167 16.36 0.91 25.94
C LEU A 167 16.40 -0.04 27.14
N VAL A 168 15.37 -0.86 27.32
CA VAL A 168 15.31 -1.86 28.40
C VAL A 168 16.44 -2.86 28.27
N VAL A 169 16.68 -3.41 27.07
CA VAL A 169 17.79 -4.33 26.83
C VAL A 169 19.13 -3.65 27.10
N ALA A 170 19.35 -2.44 26.59
CA ALA A 170 20.59 -1.69 26.79
C ALA A 170 20.88 -1.44 28.28
N VAL A 171 19.87 -1.02 29.05
CA VAL A 171 20.00 -0.82 30.50
C VAL A 171 20.34 -2.13 31.21
N VAL A 172 19.72 -3.25 30.85
CA VAL A 172 20.07 -4.57 31.42
C VAL A 172 21.52 -4.93 31.10
N LEU A 173 21.98 -4.72 29.86
CA LEU A 173 23.35 -5.02 29.45
C LEU A 173 24.41 -4.17 30.16
N MET A 174 24.05 -3.01 30.72
CA MET A 174 24.98 -2.21 31.53
C MET A 174 25.29 -2.84 32.88
N PHE A 175 24.38 -3.63 33.45
CA PHE A 175 24.51 -4.20 34.79
C PHE A 175 24.77 -5.72 34.77
N TRP A 176 24.34 -6.41 33.72
CA TRP A 176 24.46 -7.86 33.59
C TRP A 176 25.12 -8.26 32.26
N ASP A 177 26.07 -9.19 32.35
CA ASP A 177 26.79 -9.74 31.20
C ASP A 177 25.96 -10.81 30.48
N ILE A 178 24.88 -10.37 29.82
CA ILE A 178 23.96 -11.23 29.06
C ILE A 178 23.82 -10.72 27.62
N PRO A 179 24.92 -10.66 26.84
CA PRO A 179 24.96 -10.05 25.52
C PRO A 179 23.97 -10.64 24.50
N VAL A 180 23.51 -11.88 24.72
CA VAL A 180 22.51 -12.56 23.86
C VAL A 180 21.15 -11.83 23.80
N LEU A 181 20.85 -10.93 24.75
CA LEU A 181 19.60 -10.17 24.73
C LEU A 181 19.46 -9.27 23.50
N ASP A 182 20.56 -8.69 23.00
CA ASP A 182 20.54 -7.85 21.79
C ASP A 182 20.12 -8.62 20.53
N PRO A 183 20.81 -9.71 20.13
CA PRO A 183 20.40 -10.50 18.96
C PRO A 183 19.05 -11.18 19.15
N LEU A 184 18.66 -11.53 20.39
CA LEU A 184 17.33 -12.05 20.66
C LEU A 184 16.24 -11.02 20.36
N LEU A 185 16.42 -9.77 20.82
CA LEU A 185 15.52 -8.67 20.52
C LEU A 185 15.50 -8.36 19.02
N ALA A 186 16.67 -8.33 18.37
CA ALA A 186 16.81 -8.12 16.93
C ALA A 186 16.00 -9.15 16.13
N VAL A 187 16.11 -10.44 16.47
CA VAL A 187 15.35 -11.50 15.80
C VAL A 187 13.85 -11.32 16.03
N ALA A 188 13.42 -10.99 17.26
CA ALA A 188 12.01 -10.79 17.57
C ALA A 188 11.40 -9.63 16.76
N ILE A 189 12.03 -8.46 16.77
CA ILE A 189 11.60 -7.28 15.99
C ILE A 189 11.60 -7.62 14.50
N THR A 190 12.68 -8.21 14.00
CA THR A 190 12.82 -8.54 12.58
C THR A 190 11.76 -9.54 12.09
N LEU A 191 11.37 -10.52 12.89
CA LEU A 191 10.31 -11.47 12.51
C LEU A 191 8.94 -10.79 12.39
N VAL A 192 8.65 -9.81 13.25
CA VAL A 192 7.42 -9.01 13.15
C VAL A 192 7.42 -8.20 11.85
N ILE A 193 8.53 -7.51 11.55
CA ILE A 193 8.70 -6.72 10.31
C ILE A 193 8.57 -7.62 9.08
N LEU A 194 9.30 -8.74 9.05
CA LEU A 194 9.30 -9.68 7.94
C LEU A 194 7.90 -10.27 7.69
N PHE A 195 7.19 -10.66 8.75
CA PHE A 195 5.82 -11.15 8.64
C PHE A 195 4.89 -10.08 8.06
N GLY A 196 5.00 -8.83 8.55
CA GLY A 196 4.26 -7.68 8.02
C GLY A 196 4.52 -7.46 6.53
N ALA A 197 5.79 -7.46 6.13
CA ALA A 197 6.21 -7.28 4.74
C ALA A 197 5.70 -8.39 3.81
N LEU A 198 5.82 -9.66 4.22
CA LEU A 198 5.33 -10.81 3.45
C LEU A 198 3.80 -10.83 3.34
N ARG A 199 3.08 -10.46 4.41
CA ARG A 199 1.63 -10.31 4.39
C ARG A 199 1.21 -9.22 3.41
N ASN A 200 1.89 -8.08 3.45
CA ASN A 200 1.64 -6.95 2.56
C ASN A 200 1.87 -7.34 1.09
N LEU A 201 3.00 -8.01 0.79
CA LEU A 201 3.29 -8.54 -0.53
C LEU A 201 2.19 -9.50 -1.01
N ARG A 202 1.78 -10.44 -0.16
CA ARG A 202 0.71 -11.40 -0.49
C ARG A 202 -0.61 -10.71 -0.80
N SER A 203 -0.96 -9.61 -0.11
CA SER A 203 -2.17 -8.85 -0.39
C SER A 203 -2.12 -8.04 -1.70
N MET A 204 -0.94 -7.73 -2.21
CA MET A 204 -0.79 -6.99 -3.47
C MET A 204 -0.81 -7.88 -4.70
N LEU A 205 -0.40 -9.14 -4.57
CA LEU A 205 -0.34 -10.10 -5.69
C LEU A 205 -1.65 -10.19 -6.49
N PRO A 206 -2.84 -10.28 -5.88
CA PRO A 206 -4.11 -10.30 -6.61
C PRO A 206 -4.31 -9.08 -7.52
N VAL A 207 -3.87 -7.89 -7.10
CA VAL A 207 -4.02 -6.66 -7.88
C VAL A 207 -3.09 -6.66 -9.11
N PHE A 208 -1.85 -7.13 -8.95
CA PHE A 208 -0.92 -7.30 -10.07
C PHE A 208 -1.38 -8.35 -11.07
N LEU A 209 -1.90 -9.47 -10.57
CA LEU A 209 -2.42 -10.58 -11.37
C LEU A 209 -3.81 -10.31 -11.94
N GLN A 210 -4.36 -9.11 -11.73
CA GLN A 210 -5.69 -8.71 -12.20
C GLN A 210 -6.81 -9.66 -11.73
N ALA A 211 -6.66 -10.22 -10.53
CA ALA A 211 -7.70 -11.01 -9.90
C ALA A 211 -8.95 -10.15 -9.64
N VAL A 212 -10.09 -10.83 -9.56
CA VAL A 212 -11.35 -10.21 -9.17
C VAL A 212 -11.18 -9.59 -7.78
N PRO A 213 -11.43 -8.28 -7.61
CA PRO A 213 -11.20 -7.59 -6.35
C PRO A 213 -12.17 -8.07 -5.26
N GLU A 214 -11.71 -8.02 -4.01
CA GLU A 214 -12.54 -8.38 -2.85
C GLU A 214 -13.82 -7.52 -2.79
N GLY A 215 -14.92 -8.15 -2.36
CA GLY A 215 -16.22 -7.49 -2.23
C GLY A 215 -17.01 -7.33 -3.53
N VAL A 216 -16.54 -7.87 -4.67
CA VAL A 216 -17.33 -7.97 -5.91
C VAL A 216 -17.33 -9.40 -6.41
N SER A 217 -18.50 -9.89 -6.83
CA SER A 217 -18.63 -11.19 -7.49
C SER A 217 -18.85 -10.98 -8.98
N LEU A 218 -17.93 -11.52 -9.79
CA LEU A 218 -18.08 -11.56 -11.24
C LEU A 218 -19.37 -12.28 -11.64
N GLU A 219 -19.65 -13.42 -11.01
CA GLU A 219 -20.87 -14.20 -11.27
C GLU A 219 -22.15 -13.42 -10.95
N ALA A 220 -22.15 -12.62 -9.88
CA ALA A 220 -23.30 -11.80 -9.53
C ALA A 220 -23.52 -10.68 -10.56
N VAL A 221 -22.45 -10.02 -10.99
CA VAL A 221 -22.52 -8.95 -12.01
C VAL A 221 -23.00 -9.52 -13.35
N VAL A 222 -22.49 -10.68 -13.76
CA VAL A 222 -22.91 -11.40 -14.97
C VAL A 222 -24.39 -11.77 -14.88
N ARG A 223 -24.82 -12.41 -13.78
CA ARG A 223 -26.21 -12.82 -13.57
C ARG A 223 -27.18 -11.64 -13.60
N ASP A 224 -26.83 -10.54 -12.94
CA ASP A 224 -27.66 -9.34 -12.94
C ASP A 224 -27.75 -8.73 -14.36
N ALA A 225 -26.66 -8.79 -15.13
CA ALA A 225 -26.61 -8.26 -16.49
C ALA A 225 -27.41 -9.13 -17.47
N GLU A 226 -27.36 -10.45 -17.33
CA GLU A 226 -28.24 -11.39 -18.05
C GLU A 226 -29.71 -11.23 -17.67
N GLY A 227 -30.00 -10.75 -16.47
CA GLY A 227 -31.36 -10.41 -16.03
C GLY A 227 -31.95 -9.15 -16.66
N LEU A 228 -31.18 -8.39 -17.46
CA LEU A 228 -31.67 -7.22 -18.17
C LEU A 228 -32.52 -7.64 -19.38
N GLU A 229 -33.68 -7.00 -19.54
CA GLU A 229 -34.56 -7.22 -20.69
C GLU A 229 -33.81 -7.03 -22.02
N GLY A 230 -33.86 -8.05 -22.88
CA GLY A 230 -33.24 -8.07 -24.20
C GLY A 230 -31.78 -8.52 -24.23
N VAL A 231 -31.17 -8.86 -23.08
CA VAL A 231 -29.86 -9.51 -23.00
C VAL A 231 -30.05 -11.02 -22.98
N ARG A 232 -29.40 -11.72 -23.91
CA ARG A 232 -29.46 -13.18 -24.02
C ARG A 232 -28.39 -13.86 -23.19
N ALA A 233 -27.16 -13.35 -23.25
CA ALA A 233 -26.00 -13.93 -22.57
C ALA A 233 -24.93 -12.87 -22.34
N VAL A 234 -24.08 -13.10 -21.34
CA VAL A 234 -22.88 -12.30 -21.09
C VAL A 234 -21.65 -13.19 -21.10
N HIS A 235 -20.68 -12.87 -21.96
CA HIS A 235 -19.42 -13.61 -22.08
C HIS A 235 -18.21 -12.67 -22.07
N SER A 236 -17.02 -13.27 -22.02
CA SER A 236 -15.74 -12.55 -21.94
C SER A 236 -15.74 -11.47 -20.84
N ALA A 237 -16.40 -11.79 -19.72
CA ALA A 237 -16.57 -10.87 -18.60
C ALA A 237 -15.34 -10.90 -17.70
N HIS A 238 -14.74 -9.73 -17.47
CA HIS A 238 -13.57 -9.56 -16.62
C HIS A 238 -13.80 -8.40 -15.66
N ILE A 239 -13.40 -8.61 -14.40
CA ILE A 239 -13.35 -7.55 -13.38
C ILE A 239 -11.97 -7.58 -12.76
N TRP A 240 -11.31 -6.42 -12.70
CA TRP A 240 -10.05 -6.26 -12.00
C TRP A 240 -9.99 -4.92 -11.28
N SER A 241 -8.93 -4.71 -10.49
CA SER A 241 -8.64 -3.41 -9.89
C SER A 241 -7.34 -2.81 -10.42
N GLN A 242 -7.33 -1.48 -10.57
CA GLN A 242 -6.14 -0.73 -10.99
C GLN A 242 -5.14 -0.54 -9.84
N ASP A 243 -5.63 -0.24 -8.64
CA ASP A 243 -4.85 0.18 -7.47
C ASP A 243 -5.36 -0.44 -6.15
N GLY A 244 -6.23 -1.45 -6.22
CA GLY A 244 -6.95 -2.03 -5.08
C GLY A 244 -8.21 -1.24 -4.68
N ARG A 245 -8.49 -0.09 -5.32
CA ARG A 245 -9.66 0.74 -5.02
C ARG A 245 -10.57 0.87 -6.23
N GLN A 246 -10.05 1.37 -7.34
CA GLN A 246 -10.81 1.52 -8.57
C GLN A 246 -10.95 0.19 -9.28
N LYS A 247 -12.19 -0.20 -9.57
CA LYS A 247 -12.54 -1.43 -10.27
C LYS A 247 -12.90 -1.11 -11.71
N VAL A 248 -12.50 -2.01 -12.59
CA VAL A 248 -12.79 -1.96 -14.01
C VAL A 248 -13.54 -3.22 -14.41
N PHE A 249 -14.58 -3.05 -15.23
CA PHE A 249 -15.35 -4.14 -15.81
C PHE A 249 -15.30 -4.09 -17.33
N THR A 250 -15.04 -5.24 -17.95
CA THR A 250 -15.19 -5.42 -19.40
C THR A 250 -16.03 -6.65 -19.66
N ALA A 251 -16.95 -6.58 -20.61
CA ALA A 251 -17.76 -7.73 -20.99
C ALA A 251 -18.34 -7.58 -22.40
N HIS A 252 -18.75 -8.70 -22.96
CA HIS A 252 -19.50 -8.80 -24.20
C HIS A 252 -20.94 -9.21 -23.86
N LEU A 253 -21.91 -8.49 -24.41
CA LEU A 253 -23.33 -8.70 -24.18
C LEU A 253 -23.99 -9.12 -25.49
N GLU A 254 -24.44 -10.37 -25.57
CA GLU A 254 -25.25 -10.87 -26.69
C GLU A 254 -26.71 -10.47 -26.47
N LEU A 255 -27.33 -9.88 -27.49
CA LEU A 255 -28.73 -9.46 -27.45
C LEU A 255 -29.68 -10.50 -28.06
N GLU A 256 -30.94 -10.49 -27.62
CA GLU A 256 -31.99 -11.36 -28.19
C GLU A 256 -32.51 -10.86 -29.54
N ARG A 257 -32.39 -9.56 -29.79
CA ARG A 257 -32.88 -8.89 -31.01
C ARG A 257 -32.07 -7.64 -31.31
N GLU A 258 -32.16 -7.17 -32.55
CA GLU A 258 -31.68 -5.85 -32.91
C GLU A 258 -32.45 -4.76 -32.17
N LEU A 259 -31.75 -3.69 -31.80
CA LEU A 259 -32.29 -2.56 -31.05
C LEU A 259 -32.32 -1.32 -31.93
N ASP A 260 -33.37 -0.52 -31.79
CA ASP A 260 -33.35 0.84 -32.31
C ASP A 260 -32.42 1.74 -31.46
N ALA A 261 -32.15 2.96 -31.95
CA ALA A 261 -31.24 3.89 -31.28
C ALA A 261 -31.68 4.28 -29.86
N CYS A 262 -32.99 4.30 -29.59
CA CYS A 262 -33.53 4.66 -28.28
C CYS A 262 -33.34 3.51 -27.29
N ALA A 263 -33.70 2.29 -27.68
CA ALA A 263 -33.54 1.08 -26.88
C ALA A 263 -32.06 0.78 -26.61
N TYR A 264 -31.19 1.00 -27.59
CA TYR A 264 -29.73 0.88 -27.43
C TYR A 264 -29.20 1.85 -26.34
N THR A 265 -29.62 3.11 -26.41
CA THR A 265 -29.21 4.13 -25.42
C THR A 265 -29.71 3.79 -24.01
N GLU A 266 -30.94 3.29 -23.91
CA GLU A 266 -31.55 2.89 -22.65
C GLU A 266 -30.84 1.68 -22.04
N LEU A 267 -30.52 0.65 -22.83
CA LEU A 267 -29.74 -0.50 -22.39
C LEU A 267 -28.39 -0.07 -21.82
N LYS A 268 -27.65 0.82 -22.50
CA LYS A 268 -26.37 1.35 -21.99
C LYS A 268 -26.52 2.06 -20.65
N ARG A 269 -27.60 2.80 -20.43
CA ARG A 269 -27.88 3.44 -19.13
C ARG A 269 -28.17 2.40 -18.05
N ARG A 270 -28.95 1.36 -18.35
CA ARG A 270 -29.26 0.27 -17.41
C ARG A 270 -27.99 -0.49 -17.00
N ILE A 271 -27.13 -0.83 -17.95
CA ILE A 271 -25.82 -1.45 -17.70
C ILE A 271 -24.95 -0.54 -16.83
N ALA A 272 -24.80 0.73 -17.20
CA ALA A 272 -23.99 1.68 -16.42
C ALA A 272 -24.55 1.89 -15.00
N GLY A 273 -25.86 1.77 -14.79
CA GLY A 273 -26.48 1.78 -13.47
C GLY A 273 -26.20 0.50 -12.68
N LEU A 274 -26.31 -0.66 -13.32
CA LEU A 274 -26.03 -1.97 -12.73
C LEU A 274 -24.59 -2.09 -12.26
N VAL A 275 -23.64 -1.77 -13.13
CA VAL A 275 -22.21 -1.86 -12.84
C VAL A 275 -21.84 -0.92 -11.68
N ARG A 276 -22.43 0.29 -11.63
CA ARG A 276 -22.25 1.21 -10.50
C ARG A 276 -22.81 0.70 -9.18
N ARG A 277 -23.92 -0.06 -9.17
CA ARG A 277 -24.45 -0.68 -7.93
C ARG A 277 -23.50 -1.72 -7.34
N HIS A 278 -22.70 -2.38 -8.18
CA HIS A 278 -21.62 -3.28 -7.76
C HIS A 278 -20.34 -2.54 -7.34
N GLY A 279 -20.36 -1.20 -7.29
CA GLY A 279 -19.24 -0.38 -6.88
C GLY A 279 -18.07 -0.44 -7.87
N ILE A 280 -18.37 -0.48 -9.16
CA ILE A 280 -17.39 -0.46 -10.26
C ILE A 280 -17.45 0.92 -10.93
N GLU A 281 -16.30 1.56 -11.05
CA GLU A 281 -16.18 2.95 -11.52
C GLU A 281 -16.00 3.07 -13.03
N HIS A 282 -15.35 2.09 -13.67
CA HIS A 282 -15.11 2.10 -15.11
C HIS A 282 -15.64 0.83 -15.76
N SER A 283 -16.35 0.99 -16.87
CA SER A 283 -16.94 -0.14 -17.60
C SER A 283 -16.86 0.06 -19.10
N THR A 284 -16.42 -0.97 -19.81
CA THR A 284 -16.47 -1.04 -21.27
C THR A 284 -17.25 -2.29 -21.66
N VAL A 285 -18.36 -2.10 -22.37
CA VAL A 285 -19.23 -3.21 -22.78
C VAL A 285 -19.36 -3.20 -24.29
N GLU A 286 -18.99 -4.33 -24.90
CA GLU A 286 -19.27 -4.62 -26.29
C GLU A 286 -20.67 -5.23 -26.39
N ILE A 287 -21.46 -4.77 -27.37
CA ILE A 287 -22.83 -5.24 -27.58
C ILE A 287 -22.85 -5.95 -28.92
N GLU A 288 -23.28 -7.20 -28.89
CA GLU A 288 -23.33 -8.10 -30.05
C GLU A 288 -24.79 -8.39 -30.40
N TYR A 289 -25.12 -8.20 -31.68
CA TYR A 289 -26.47 -8.51 -32.17
C TYR A 289 -26.67 -10.02 -32.40
N PRO A 290 -27.92 -10.50 -32.48
CA PRO A 290 -28.18 -11.91 -32.73
C PRO A 290 -27.48 -12.41 -34.01
N GLY A 291 -26.67 -13.46 -33.87
CA GLY A 291 -25.93 -14.04 -35.00
C GLY A 291 -24.63 -13.31 -35.37
N GLU A 292 -24.27 -12.23 -34.67
CA GLU A 292 -22.94 -11.65 -34.75
C GLU A 292 -21.92 -12.60 -34.11
N VAL A 293 -20.79 -12.81 -34.77
CA VAL A 293 -19.72 -13.66 -34.25
C VAL A 293 -18.87 -12.83 -33.30
N CYS A 294 -18.74 -13.28 -32.05
CA CYS A 294 -17.86 -12.64 -31.09
C CYS A 294 -16.40 -12.71 -31.55
N ARG A 295 -15.76 -11.54 -31.58
CA ARG A 295 -14.40 -11.34 -32.11
C ARG A 295 -13.30 -12.00 -31.29
N ILE A 296 -13.59 -12.37 -30.04
CA ILE A 296 -12.63 -12.96 -29.09
C ILE A 296 -12.80 -14.48 -28.99
N THR A 297 -13.96 -15.03 -29.35
CA THR A 297 -14.24 -16.48 -29.24
C THR A 297 -13.59 -17.36 -30.30
N GLU A 298 -13.05 -16.81 -31.39
CA GLU A 298 -12.36 -17.64 -32.40
C GLU A 298 -11.05 -18.25 -31.87
N GLU A 299 -10.41 -17.67 -30.85
CA GLU A 299 -9.14 -18.18 -30.30
C GLU A 299 -9.30 -19.48 -29.50
N LYS A 300 -10.48 -19.78 -28.94
CA LYS A 300 -10.68 -20.99 -28.11
C LYS A 300 -10.82 -22.30 -28.88
N LYS A 301 -10.93 -22.27 -30.22
CA LYS A 301 -11.06 -23.49 -31.04
C LYS A 301 -9.73 -24.02 -31.58
N GLU A 302 -8.63 -23.27 -31.48
CA GLU A 302 -7.33 -23.68 -32.05
C GLU A 302 -6.33 -24.21 -31.01
N GLU A 303 -6.67 -24.16 -29.70
CA GLU A 303 -5.78 -24.60 -28.60
C GLU A 303 -6.20 -25.94 -27.93
N GLU A 304 -6.84 -26.86 -28.66
CA GLU A 304 -6.92 -28.28 -28.24
C GLU A 304 -5.95 -29.15 -29.06
N PRO A 305 -4.77 -29.49 -28.51
CA PRO A 305 -4.09 -30.74 -28.77
C PRO A 305 -4.45 -31.84 -27.76
#